data_AF-A0A953JKC5-F1
#
_entry.id   AF-A0A953JKC5-F1
#
_cell.length_a   1.000
_cell.length_b   1.000
_cell.length_c   1.000
_cell.angle_alpha   90.00
_cell.angle_beta   90.00
_cell.angle_gamma   90.00
#
_symmetry.space_group_name_H-M   'P 1'
#
loop_
_entity.id
_entity.type
_entity.pdbx_description
1 polymer ?
#
loop_
_entity_poly.entity_id
_entity_poly.type
_entity_poly.pdbx_seq_one_letter_code
_entity_poly.pdbx_strand_id
1 'polypeptide(L)'
;MRIRFAWPLLLLLLGGCGDTLWAGLPRGLRQQGEALWARIPDGIIARDPLAVVEETEPEGRALRLHLGDRTLYAALLQETGERRLWRTATGLAIATDGPRVVATSGLREVLAATRFEGPDPLLSPAALLDRPADARRLVDLMDADRDPEGMRFGIPVKCRLRAKRLRQD
;
A
#
# COMPACT_ATOMS: atom_id res chain seq x y z
N MET A 1 37.17 51.20 -6.95
CA MET A 1 35.82 51.81 -6.97
C MET A 1 34.80 50.71 -6.69
N ARG A 2 33.81 51.02 -5.87
CA ARG A 2 32.99 50.09 -5.08
C ARG A 2 32.10 49.16 -5.92
N ILE A 3 32.15 47.88 -5.55
CA ILE A 3 31.24 46.80 -5.94
C ILE A 3 29.81 47.21 -5.54
N ARG A 4 28.87 47.19 -6.50
CA ARG A 4 27.43 47.38 -6.24
C ARG A 4 26.63 46.22 -6.82
N PHE A 5 26.38 45.26 -5.93
CA PHE A 5 25.11 44.56 -5.71
C PHE A 5 24.34 44.03 -6.94
N ALA A 6 24.72 42.83 -7.38
CA ALA A 6 23.83 41.91 -8.10
C ALA A 6 23.18 40.89 -7.13
N TRP A 7 22.79 41.35 -5.94
CA TRP A 7 22.26 40.49 -4.86
C TRP A 7 20.74 40.20 -4.91
N PRO A 8 19.84 40.99 -5.56
CA PRO A 8 18.41 40.73 -5.39
C PRO A 8 17.90 39.56 -6.24
N LEU A 9 18.58 39.20 -7.35
CA LEU A 9 18.14 38.11 -8.21
C LEU A 9 18.45 36.71 -7.65
N LEU A 10 19.50 36.57 -6.83
CA LEU A 10 19.88 35.27 -6.25
C LEU A 10 18.92 34.85 -5.11
N LEU A 11 18.23 35.80 -4.47
CA LEU A 11 17.26 35.52 -3.41
C LEU A 11 15.89 35.04 -3.93
N LEU A 12 15.56 35.30 -5.20
CA LEU A 12 14.29 34.87 -5.80
C LEU A 12 14.29 33.40 -6.28
N LEU A 13 15.46 32.76 -6.37
CA LEU A 13 15.58 31.35 -6.77
C LEU A 13 15.65 30.36 -5.59
N LEU A 14 15.63 30.86 -4.34
CA LEU A 14 15.69 30.04 -3.12
C LEU A 14 14.34 29.91 -2.39
N GLY A 15 13.26 30.51 -2.89
CA GLY A 15 11.91 30.46 -2.29
C GLY A 15 11.06 29.23 -2.66
N GLY A 16 11.66 28.20 -3.25
CA GLY A 16 10.96 26.98 -3.73
C GLY A 16 11.16 25.75 -2.85
N CYS A 17 11.36 25.90 -1.55
CA CYS A 17 11.44 24.79 -0.61
C CYS A 17 10.62 25.11 0.63
N GLY A 18 9.50 24.41 0.79
CA GLY A 18 8.89 24.08 2.08
C GLY A 18 8.48 25.25 2.96
N ASP A 19 7.29 25.79 2.73
CA ASP A 19 6.29 25.88 3.79
C ASP A 19 4.95 26.22 3.15
N THR A 20 4.12 25.18 3.00
CA THR A 20 2.72 25.34 2.66
C THR A 20 2.04 26.18 3.74
N LEU A 21 1.35 27.23 3.29
CA LEU A 21 0.42 28.11 3.99
C LEU A 21 -0.79 27.38 4.64
N TRP A 22 -0.56 26.24 5.27
CA TRP A 22 -1.54 25.39 5.95
C TRP A 22 -1.17 25.09 7.41
N ALA A 23 -0.13 25.74 7.94
CA ALA A 23 0.31 25.64 9.34
C ALA A 23 -0.65 26.29 10.38
N GLY A 24 -1.91 26.52 10.01
CA GLY A 24 -2.95 27.11 10.86
C GLY A 24 -4.19 26.23 11.07
N LEU A 25 -4.18 24.96 10.64
CA LEU A 25 -5.30 24.05 10.93
C LEU A 25 -5.19 23.47 12.35
N PRO A 26 -6.32 23.35 13.08
CA PRO A 26 -6.32 22.86 14.45
C PRO A 26 -5.69 21.46 14.52
N ARG A 27 -4.92 21.22 15.59
CA ARG A 27 -4.17 19.98 15.89
C ARG A 27 -5.00 18.68 15.82
N GLY A 28 -6.32 18.73 15.65
CA GLY A 28 -7.21 17.58 15.53
C GLY A 28 -7.15 16.81 14.21
N LEU A 29 -6.70 17.41 13.10
CA LEU A 29 -6.66 16.73 11.79
C LEU A 29 -5.36 15.94 11.52
N ARG A 30 -4.29 16.20 12.29
CA ARG A 30 -3.00 15.51 12.11
C ARG A 30 -3.00 14.08 12.69
N GLN A 31 -3.94 13.74 13.57
CA GLN A 31 -4.06 12.39 14.14
C GLN A 31 -4.85 11.40 13.26
N GLN A 32 -5.51 11.84 12.18
CA GLN A 32 -6.28 10.92 11.34
C GLN A 32 -5.42 10.05 10.42
N GLY A 33 -4.19 10.47 10.08
CA GLY A 33 -3.28 9.67 9.26
C GLY A 33 -2.62 8.50 9.99
N GLU A 34 -2.42 8.61 11.31
CA GLU A 34 -1.83 7.55 12.14
C GLU A 34 -2.89 6.65 12.80
N ALA A 35 -4.11 7.15 13.00
CA ALA A 35 -5.21 6.34 13.54
C ALA A 35 -5.84 5.38 12.51
N LEU A 36 -5.61 5.59 11.21
CA LEU A 36 -6.22 4.78 10.12
C LEU A 36 -5.56 3.41 9.93
N TRP A 37 -4.33 3.20 10.42
CA TRP A 37 -3.69 1.88 10.46
C TRP A 37 -3.75 1.22 11.85
N ALA A 38 -4.05 1.99 12.90
CA ALA A 38 -4.07 1.52 14.28
C ALA A 38 -5.40 0.88 14.73
N ARG A 39 -6.42 0.86 13.86
CA ARG A 39 -7.67 0.13 14.07
C ARG A 39 -7.99 -0.69 12.84
N ILE A 40 -7.49 -1.92 12.82
CA ILE A 40 -8.09 -2.98 12.02
C ILE A 40 -9.27 -3.49 12.86
N PRO A 41 -10.54 -3.18 12.53
CA PRO A 41 -11.66 -3.73 13.29
C PRO A 41 -11.76 -5.24 13.07
N ASP A 42 -12.22 -5.96 14.09
CA ASP A 42 -12.67 -7.34 13.96
C ASP A 42 -13.69 -7.43 12.82
N GLY A 43 -13.38 -8.21 11.76
CA GLY A 43 -14.29 -8.39 10.61
C GLY A 43 -13.79 -7.89 9.25
N ILE A 44 -12.49 -8.02 8.95
CA ILE A 44 -11.87 -7.64 7.66
C ILE A 44 -12.46 -8.40 6.46
N ILE A 45 -12.93 -9.63 6.66
CA ILE A 45 -13.59 -10.43 5.62
C ILE A 45 -15.08 -10.17 5.71
N ALA A 46 -15.74 -9.93 4.57
CA ALA A 46 -17.19 -9.95 4.47
C ALA A 46 -17.67 -11.37 4.82
N ARG A 47 -18.00 -11.62 6.10
CA ARG A 47 -18.37 -12.95 6.59
C ARG A 47 -19.76 -13.33 6.07
N ASP A 48 -19.84 -14.50 5.43
CA ASP A 48 -20.98 -15.40 5.62
C ASP A 48 -20.76 -16.13 6.97
N PRO A 49 -21.67 -16.01 7.96
CA PRO A 49 -21.52 -16.64 9.28
C PRO A 49 -21.51 -18.18 9.28
N LEU A 50 -21.84 -18.84 8.16
CA LEU A 50 -22.05 -20.30 8.11
C LEU A 50 -20.84 -21.12 7.62
N ALA A 51 -19.76 -20.50 7.15
CA ALA A 51 -18.62 -21.21 6.59
C ALA A 51 -17.44 -21.30 7.57
N VAL A 52 -17.43 -22.34 8.42
CA VAL A 52 -16.18 -22.80 9.04
C VAL A 52 -15.41 -23.57 7.97
N VAL A 53 -14.56 -22.87 7.22
CA VAL A 53 -13.67 -23.50 6.26
C VAL A 53 -12.37 -23.80 6.98
N GLU A 54 -11.98 -25.07 7.04
CA GLU A 54 -10.68 -25.48 7.55
C GLU A 54 -9.60 -24.95 6.59
N GLU A 55 -8.76 -24.04 7.07
CA GLU A 55 -7.72 -23.42 6.24
C GLU A 55 -6.45 -24.25 6.28
N THR A 56 -6.33 -25.13 5.29
CA THR A 56 -5.14 -25.93 5.04
C THR A 56 -4.24 -25.24 4.03
N GLU A 57 -2.93 -25.34 4.20
CA GLU A 57 -1.97 -24.91 3.17
C GLU A 57 -2.19 -25.73 1.89
N PRO A 58 -2.43 -25.08 0.73
CA PRO A 58 -2.69 -25.79 -0.51
C PRO A 58 -1.40 -26.44 -1.03
N GLU A 59 -1.55 -27.53 -1.78
CA GLU A 59 -0.44 -28.14 -2.49
C GLU A 59 0.14 -27.19 -3.55
N GLY A 60 1.46 -27.03 -3.58
CA GLY A 60 2.16 -26.20 -4.55
C GLY A 60 2.41 -24.76 -4.09
N ARG A 61 2.36 -23.80 -5.02
CA ARG A 61 2.63 -22.39 -4.71
C ARG A 61 1.46 -21.80 -3.91
N ALA A 62 1.74 -21.40 -2.68
CA ALA A 62 0.78 -20.76 -1.80
C ALA A 62 1.22 -19.33 -1.43
N LEU A 63 0.24 -18.48 -1.17
CA LEU A 63 0.42 -17.20 -0.49
C LEU A 63 -0.13 -17.32 0.93
N ARG A 64 0.75 -17.23 1.93
CA ARG A 64 0.35 -17.10 3.32
C ARG A 64 0.02 -15.64 3.64
N LEU A 65 -1.15 -15.42 4.21
CA LEU A 65 -1.73 -14.11 4.49
C LEU A 65 -1.95 -13.96 5.98
N HIS A 66 -1.69 -12.77 6.50
CA HIS A 66 -2.05 -12.39 7.87
C HIS A 66 -3.08 -11.26 7.80
N LEU A 67 -4.30 -11.53 8.30
CA LEU A 67 -5.42 -10.58 8.32
C LEU A 67 -5.94 -10.43 9.76
N GLY A 68 -5.45 -9.40 10.45
CA GLY A 68 -5.58 -9.31 11.91
C GLY A 68 -4.86 -10.49 12.54
N ASP A 69 -5.54 -11.19 13.45
CA ASP A 69 -5.00 -12.36 14.14
C ASP A 69 -5.12 -13.68 13.35
N ARG A 70 -5.75 -13.63 12.16
CA ARG A 70 -5.98 -14.82 11.35
C ARG A 70 -4.85 -15.01 10.35
N THR A 71 -4.42 -16.26 10.20
CA THR A 71 -3.52 -16.69 9.14
C THR A 71 -4.32 -17.46 8.11
N LEU A 72 -4.28 -17.03 6.85
CA LEU A 72 -4.95 -17.70 5.74
C LEU A 72 -3.96 -18.17 4.68
N TYR A 73 -4.34 -19.17 3.90
CA TYR A 73 -3.60 -19.63 2.73
C TYR A 73 -4.41 -19.41 1.46
N ALA A 74 -3.77 -18.84 0.44
CA ALA A 74 -4.35 -18.65 -0.89
C ALA A 74 -3.59 -19.49 -1.91
N ALA A 75 -4.33 -20.29 -2.68
CA ALA A 75 -3.80 -21.04 -3.81
C ALA A 75 -3.66 -20.14 -5.04
N LEU A 76 -2.66 -20.41 -5.88
CA LEU A 76 -2.51 -19.75 -7.18
C LEU A 76 -3.61 -20.22 -8.14
N LEU A 77 -4.41 -19.28 -8.66
CA LEU A 77 -5.45 -19.57 -9.66
C LEU A 77 -5.00 -19.28 -11.09
N GLN A 78 -4.24 -18.20 -11.27
CA GLN A 78 -3.81 -17.76 -12.60
C GLN A 78 -2.48 -17.03 -12.52
N GLU A 79 -1.65 -17.20 -13.55
CA GLU A 79 -0.40 -16.49 -13.76
C GLU A 79 -0.33 -15.96 -15.20
N THR A 80 0.04 -14.69 -15.36
CA THR A 80 0.18 -14.04 -16.67
C THR A 80 1.28 -12.99 -16.58
N GLY A 81 2.46 -13.33 -17.10
CA GLY A 81 3.67 -12.53 -16.86
C GLY A 81 3.98 -12.45 -15.36
N GLU A 82 4.14 -11.24 -14.84
CA GLU A 82 4.35 -11.01 -13.40
C GLU A 82 3.05 -10.98 -12.59
N ARG A 83 1.89 -10.92 -13.27
CA ARG A 83 0.60 -10.84 -12.61
C ARG A 83 0.12 -12.22 -12.19
N ARG A 84 -0.30 -12.34 -10.93
CA ARG A 84 -0.79 -13.58 -10.34
C ARG A 84 -2.11 -13.31 -9.63
N LEU A 85 -3.06 -14.24 -9.77
CA LEU A 85 -4.33 -14.22 -9.05
C LEU A 85 -4.34 -15.38 -8.06
N TRP A 86 -4.60 -15.06 -6.80
CA TRP A 86 -4.62 -16.00 -5.68
C TRP A 86 -6.02 -16.02 -5.07
N ARG A 87 -6.44 -17.16 -4.52
CA ARG A 87 -7.72 -17.28 -3.82
C ARG A 87 -7.62 -18.18 -2.59
N THR A 88 -8.16 -17.71 -1.46
CA THR A 88 -8.32 -18.52 -0.24
C THR A 88 -9.53 -19.44 -0.35
N ALA A 89 -9.58 -20.48 0.48
CA ALA A 89 -10.77 -21.34 0.58
C ALA A 89 -12.03 -20.57 1.04
N THR A 90 -11.84 -19.48 1.78
CA THR A 90 -12.89 -18.54 2.21
C THR A 90 -13.35 -17.56 1.12
N GLY A 91 -12.78 -17.64 -0.10
CA GLY A 91 -13.20 -16.83 -1.25
C GLY A 91 -12.55 -15.46 -1.37
N LEU A 92 -11.63 -15.09 -0.46
CA LEU A 92 -10.80 -13.88 -0.60
C LEU A 92 -9.90 -14.04 -1.82
N ALA A 93 -9.97 -13.07 -2.74
CA ALA A 93 -9.11 -13.02 -3.91
C ALA A 93 -8.06 -11.92 -3.77
N ILE A 94 -6.84 -12.22 -4.20
CA ILE A 94 -5.69 -11.31 -4.15
C ILE A 94 -5.05 -11.31 -5.54
N ALA A 95 -4.88 -10.15 -6.14
CA ALA A 95 -4.06 -9.99 -7.32
C ALA A 95 -2.70 -9.41 -6.91
N THR A 96 -1.63 -10.05 -7.35
CA THR A 96 -0.27 -9.52 -7.22
C THR A 96 0.33 -9.20 -8.57
N ASP A 97 1.22 -8.21 -8.61
CA ASP A 97 2.12 -7.93 -9.72
C ASP A 97 3.55 -7.96 -9.17
N GLY A 98 4.31 -8.98 -9.56
CA GLY A 98 5.55 -9.34 -8.86
C GLY A 98 5.31 -9.50 -7.35
N PRO A 99 6.08 -8.80 -6.49
CA PRO A 99 5.94 -8.89 -5.02
C PRO A 99 4.84 -7.98 -4.44
N ARG A 100 4.08 -7.23 -5.25
CA ARG A 100 3.08 -6.26 -4.77
C ARG A 100 1.68 -6.82 -4.84
N VAL A 101 0.89 -6.59 -3.79
CA VAL A 101 -0.58 -6.65 -3.89
C VAL A 101 -1.07 -5.42 -4.63
N VAL A 102 -1.82 -5.65 -5.72
CA VAL A 102 -2.33 -4.60 -6.62
C VAL A 102 -3.86 -4.52 -6.67
N ALA A 103 -4.56 -5.59 -6.27
CA ALA A 103 -5.99 -5.59 -6.03
C ALA A 103 -6.39 -6.71 -5.04
N THR A 104 -7.52 -6.52 -4.36
CA THR A 104 -8.15 -7.55 -3.50
C THR A 104 -9.65 -7.67 -3.80
N SER A 105 -10.31 -8.68 -3.26
CA SER A 105 -11.78 -8.81 -3.26
C SER A 105 -12.24 -9.77 -2.16
N GLY A 106 -13.41 -9.55 -1.57
CA GLY A 106 -13.91 -10.34 -0.44
C GLY A 106 -13.51 -9.78 0.94
N LEU A 107 -12.90 -8.60 0.97
CA LEU A 107 -12.67 -7.81 2.18
C LEU A 107 -13.76 -6.75 2.32
N ARG A 108 -13.98 -6.25 3.54
CA ARG A 108 -14.87 -5.11 3.80
C ARG A 108 -14.42 -3.86 3.03
N GLU A 109 -13.12 -3.57 3.07
CA GLU A 109 -12.49 -2.53 2.27
C GLU A 109 -11.60 -3.22 1.23
N VAL A 110 -11.84 -2.91 -0.04
CA VAL A 110 -11.22 -3.55 -1.19
C VAL A 110 -10.23 -2.59 -1.83
N LEU A 111 -9.02 -3.10 -2.09
CA LEU A 111 -8.08 -2.47 -3.00
C LEU A 111 -8.56 -2.73 -4.43
N ALA A 112 -9.21 -1.74 -5.03
CA ALA A 112 -9.80 -1.84 -6.36
C ALA A 112 -8.74 -1.82 -7.46
N ALA A 113 -7.77 -0.91 -7.32
CA ALA A 113 -6.68 -0.76 -8.26
C ALA A 113 -5.45 -0.16 -7.60
N THR A 114 -4.29 -0.38 -8.22
CA THR A 114 -3.02 0.24 -7.86
C THR A 114 -2.31 0.71 -9.12
N ARG A 115 -1.83 1.95 -9.10
CA ARG A 115 -0.96 2.51 -10.13
C ARG A 115 0.33 3.01 -9.49
N PHE A 116 1.47 2.47 -9.91
CA PHE A 116 2.77 2.94 -9.46
C PHE A 116 3.20 4.20 -10.21
N GLU A 117 3.88 5.08 -9.50
CA GLU A 117 4.44 6.30 -10.05
C GLU A 117 5.97 6.18 -10.01
N GLY A 118 6.53 5.79 -11.16
CA GLY A 118 7.96 5.46 -11.29
C GLY A 118 8.23 3.96 -11.15
N PRO A 119 9.51 3.56 -11.21
CA PRO A 119 9.90 2.15 -11.05
C PRO A 119 9.63 1.66 -9.63
N ASP A 120 9.13 0.44 -9.48
CA ASP A 120 8.94 -0.17 -8.16
C ASP A 120 10.29 -0.68 -7.61
N PRO A 121 10.77 -0.18 -6.46
CA PRO A 121 12.02 -0.66 -5.88
C PRO A 121 12.03 -2.14 -5.48
N LEU A 122 10.85 -2.77 -5.33
CA LEU A 122 10.77 -4.21 -5.05
C LEU A 122 11.06 -5.10 -6.27
N LEU A 123 11.26 -4.53 -7.47
CA LEU A 123 11.82 -5.27 -8.61
C LEU A 123 13.32 -5.58 -8.40
N SER A 124 14.00 -4.92 -7.46
CA SER A 124 15.41 -5.17 -7.13
C SER A 124 15.64 -5.07 -5.62
N PRO A 125 15.06 -5.99 -4.81
CA PRO A 125 15.02 -5.86 -3.36
C PRO A 125 16.41 -5.93 -2.70
N ALA A 126 17.39 -6.58 -3.34
CA ALA A 126 18.76 -6.63 -2.84
C ALA A 126 19.42 -5.24 -2.78
N ALA A 127 19.11 -4.35 -3.74
CA ALA A 127 19.64 -2.98 -3.75
C ALA A 127 19.17 -2.16 -2.54
N LEU A 128 18.04 -2.55 -1.94
CA LEU A 128 17.49 -1.89 -0.74
C LEU A 128 18.28 -2.19 0.54
N LEU A 129 19.23 -3.13 0.52
CA LEU A 129 20.13 -3.36 1.65
C LEU A 129 21.13 -2.21 1.82
N ASP A 130 21.62 -1.67 0.70
CA ASP A 130 22.62 -0.61 0.68
C ASP A 130 21.99 0.78 0.56
N ARG A 131 20.89 0.87 -0.21
CA ARG A 131 20.25 2.16 -0.54
C ARG A 131 18.74 2.10 -0.33
N PRO A 132 18.21 2.78 0.69
CA PRO A 132 16.77 3.00 0.80
C PRO A 132 16.23 3.72 -0.43
N ALA A 133 15.01 3.37 -0.84
CA ALA A 133 14.35 3.97 -1.99
C ALA A 133 12.97 4.51 -1.61
N ASP A 134 12.62 5.67 -2.16
CA ASP A 134 11.26 6.19 -2.06
C ASP A 134 10.39 5.54 -3.14
N ALA A 135 9.17 5.16 -2.76
CA ALA A 135 8.17 4.61 -3.66
C ALA A 135 6.87 5.39 -3.49
N ARG A 136 6.22 5.66 -4.62
CA ARG A 136 4.92 6.33 -4.67
C ARG A 136 3.95 5.53 -5.53
N ARG A 137 2.73 5.39 -5.05
CA ARG A 137 1.64 4.78 -5.81
C ARG A 137 0.33 5.48 -5.50
N LEU A 138 -0.58 5.43 -6.45
CA LEU A 138 -1.98 5.78 -6.29
C LEU A 138 -2.77 4.49 -6.11
N VAL A 139 -3.71 4.48 -5.18
CA VAL A 139 -4.61 3.36 -4.95
C VAL A 139 -6.06 3.82 -5.02
N ASP A 140 -6.90 2.95 -5.55
CA ASP A 140 -8.33 3.11 -5.51
C ASP A 140 -8.89 2.12 -4.49
N LEU A 141 -9.75 2.61 -3.60
CA LEU A 141 -10.42 1.82 -2.57
C LEU A 141 -11.92 1.82 -2.83
N MET A 142 -12.58 0.71 -2.52
CA MET A 142 -14.03 0.61 -2.50
C MET A 142 -14.50 -0.18 -1.27
N ASP A 143 -15.70 0.07 -0.80
CA ASP A 143 -16.38 -0.81 0.14
C ASP A 143 -16.88 -2.08 -0.57
N ALA A 144 -17.11 -3.14 0.20
CA ALA A 144 -17.49 -4.45 -0.33
C ALA A 144 -18.83 -4.46 -1.08
N ASP A 145 -19.75 -3.56 -0.72
CA ASP A 145 -21.05 -3.35 -1.36
C ASP A 145 -20.94 -2.64 -2.72
N ARG A 146 -19.77 -2.06 -3.02
CA ARG A 146 -19.47 -1.31 -4.23
C ARG A 146 -20.36 -0.08 -4.41
N ASP A 147 -20.84 0.49 -3.31
CA ASP A 147 -21.54 1.77 -3.33
C ASP A 147 -20.60 2.87 -3.89
N PRO A 148 -20.99 3.60 -4.95
CA PRO A 148 -20.22 4.75 -5.43
C PRO A 148 -19.84 5.76 -4.35
N GLU A 149 -20.68 5.96 -3.32
CA GLU A 149 -20.38 6.88 -2.22
C GLU A 149 -19.18 6.43 -1.37
N GLY A 150 -18.95 5.12 -1.27
CA GLY A 150 -17.80 4.53 -0.57
C GLY A 150 -16.52 4.45 -1.39
N MET A 151 -16.56 4.82 -2.68
CA MET A 151 -15.39 4.75 -3.56
C MET A 151 -14.45 5.93 -3.33
N ARG A 152 -13.15 5.64 -3.25
CA ARG A 152 -12.09 6.65 -3.10
C ARG A 152 -10.99 6.39 -4.11
N PHE A 153 -10.80 7.34 -5.01
CA PHE A 153 -9.89 7.20 -6.14
C PHE A 153 -8.60 7.99 -5.93
N GLY A 154 -7.49 7.45 -6.42
CA GLY A 154 -6.22 8.15 -6.51
C GLY A 154 -5.60 8.50 -5.15
N ILE A 155 -5.85 7.71 -4.11
CA ILE A 155 -5.27 7.95 -2.79
C ILE A 155 -3.75 7.78 -2.89
N PRO A 156 -2.95 8.81 -2.58
CA PRO A 156 -1.51 8.72 -2.68
C PRO A 156 -0.91 7.98 -1.49
N VAL A 157 -0.17 6.92 -1.77
CA VAL A 157 0.66 6.20 -0.81
C VAL A 157 2.12 6.50 -1.13
N LYS A 158 2.82 7.14 -0.19
CA LYS A 158 4.25 7.43 -0.24
C LYS A 158 4.95 6.65 0.86
N CYS A 159 5.96 5.88 0.50
CA CYS A 159 6.76 5.14 1.47
C CYS A 159 8.24 5.19 1.14
N ARG A 160 9.07 5.02 2.17
CA ARG A 160 10.52 4.83 2.04
C ARG A 160 10.84 3.40 2.42
N LEU A 161 11.35 2.63 1.46
CA LEU A 161 11.65 1.21 1.60
C LEU A 161 13.13 1.02 1.94
N ARG A 162 13.40 0.05 2.80
CA ARG A 162 14.74 -0.44 3.14
C ARG A 162 14.66 -1.95 3.32
N ALA A 163 15.70 -2.67 2.98
CA ALA A 163 15.78 -4.09 3.28
C ALA A 163 16.55 -4.34 4.58
N LYS A 164 16.25 -5.47 5.20
CA LYS A 164 17.02 -6.04 6.30
C LYS A 164 17.21 -7.52 5.99
N ARG A 165 18.41 -8.06 6.23
CA ARG A 165 18.62 -9.50 6.16
C ARG A 165 17.85 -10.18 7.29
N LEU A 166 17.00 -11.12 6.93
CA LEU A 166 16.40 -12.04 7.88
C LEU A 166 17.39 -13.19 8.09
N ARG A 167 17.64 -13.60 9.34
CA ARG A 167 18.28 -14.90 9.58
C ARG A 167 17.27 -15.95 9.17
N GLN A 168 17.70 -16.89 8.33
CA GLN A 168 17.01 -18.15 8.19
C GLN A 168 17.46 -18.99 9.39
N ASP A 169 16.53 -19.27 10.28
CA ASP A 169 16.70 -20.27 11.35
C ASP A 169 16.33 -21.65 10.80
#